data_AF-A0A9W8CB74-F1
#
_entry.id   AF-A0A9W8CB74-F1
#
_cell.length_a   1.000
_cell.length_b   1.000
_cell.length_c   1.000
_cell.angle_alpha   90.00
_cell.angle_beta   90.00
_cell.angle_gamma   90.00
#
_symmetry.space_group_name_H-M   'P 1'
#
loop_
_entity.id
_entity.type
_entity.pdbx_description
1 polymer ?
#
loop_
_entity_poly.entity_id
_entity_poly.type
_entity_poly.pdbx_seq_one_letter_code
_entity_poly.pdbx_strand_id
1 'polypeptide(L)'
;MSKLSELNLTDRCRPESLWSAADVWIKKPHVVNKRLCGATESEYRDVDGAGLKQFLSSVLRCSTEIDDIFHFLRANVVDEGHETAGRWCVCIRTVIPKVKKTEKCLCKEIIIKDIVGHTVTFVPFEENEVGQVSLRSSNIYQIQLQLETEDWILSLHALRPEDWYSDGVAYPKLSWLCRELLPKLSRWALESRKSEFKSTLSLIPVEKYSVIYQQLKEKYKELVKVWPEVTDPEKFVYEDVAIATYLLVLWGEERAEKGTTTKQSFVDLGCGNGLLVHILNNEGHPGKGIDIRRRKIWDMFGPNTHLEENAITPSDGFLFPTTDWLIGNHSDELTPWIPVIAARSSYSCRYFVLPCCFFDFYGKYQRRQCKKSQYKEYIDFITDVSTECGFNTEEDCLRIPSTKRV
;
A
#
# COMPACT_ATOMS: atom_id res chain seq x y z
N MET A 1 0.44 -33.90 -8.50
CA MET A 1 -0.33 -32.67 -8.79
C MET A 1 -1.67 -32.80 -8.11
N SER A 2 -2.03 -31.87 -7.24
CA SER A 2 -3.23 -32.03 -6.43
C SER A 2 -4.03 -30.73 -6.41
N LYS A 3 -5.27 -30.81 -6.91
CA LYS A 3 -6.31 -29.80 -6.71
C LYS A 3 -6.60 -29.72 -5.21
N LEU A 4 -6.38 -28.55 -4.63
CA LEU A 4 -6.50 -28.33 -3.19
C LEU A 4 -7.89 -27.87 -2.78
N SER A 5 -8.51 -27.03 -3.61
CA SER A 5 -9.83 -26.47 -3.37
C SER A 5 -10.39 -25.88 -4.65
N GLU A 6 -11.72 -25.80 -4.72
CA GLU A 6 -12.44 -25.14 -5.80
C GLU A 6 -13.64 -24.36 -5.28
N LEU A 7 -14.05 -23.35 -6.04
CA LEU A 7 -15.26 -22.58 -5.83
C LEU A 7 -15.96 -22.37 -7.16
N ASN A 8 -17.26 -22.68 -7.19
CA ASN A 8 -18.11 -22.37 -8.32
C ASN A 8 -18.46 -20.86 -8.32
N LEU A 9 -18.27 -20.21 -9.46
CA LEU A 9 -18.65 -18.83 -9.74
C LEU A 9 -19.86 -18.86 -10.68
N THR A 10 -20.94 -18.22 -10.25
CA THR A 10 -22.15 -18.00 -11.07
C THR A 10 -21.80 -17.39 -12.43
N ASP A 11 -22.64 -17.62 -13.46
CA ASP A 11 -22.60 -17.10 -14.87
C ASP A 11 -22.13 -15.66 -15.11
N ARG A 12 -22.06 -14.82 -14.08
CA ARG A 12 -21.60 -13.43 -14.17
C ARG A 12 -20.08 -13.28 -14.26
N CYS A 13 -19.31 -14.36 -14.04
CA CYS A 13 -17.85 -14.31 -14.13
C CYS A 13 -17.38 -14.24 -15.58
N ARG A 14 -16.34 -13.45 -15.85
CA ARG A 14 -15.64 -13.43 -17.15
C ARG A 14 -14.14 -13.68 -16.94
N PRO A 15 -13.40 -14.23 -17.91
CA PRO A 15 -11.95 -14.40 -17.80
C PRO A 15 -11.19 -13.11 -17.42
N GLU A 16 -11.63 -11.94 -17.89
CA GLU A 16 -11.01 -10.65 -17.53
C GLU A 16 -11.12 -10.33 -16.03
N SER A 17 -12.16 -10.86 -15.38
CA SER A 17 -12.38 -10.68 -13.95
C SER A 17 -11.41 -11.51 -13.10
N LEU A 18 -10.94 -12.66 -13.60
CA LEU A 18 -9.85 -13.42 -12.97
C LEU A 18 -8.59 -12.56 -12.91
N TRP A 19 -8.21 -11.94 -14.03
CA TRP A 19 -6.98 -11.12 -14.10
C TRP A 19 -7.06 -9.95 -13.13
N SER A 20 -8.22 -9.31 -13.04
CA SER A 20 -8.45 -8.22 -12.08
C SER A 20 -8.33 -8.71 -10.63
N ALA A 21 -8.90 -9.87 -10.30
CA ALA A 21 -8.83 -10.45 -8.96
C ALA A 21 -7.42 -10.93 -8.60
N ALA A 22 -6.75 -11.63 -9.52
CA ALA A 22 -5.38 -12.08 -9.37
C ALA A 22 -4.44 -10.88 -9.21
N ASP A 23 -4.64 -9.80 -9.96
CA ASP A 23 -3.86 -8.56 -9.83
C ASP A 23 -3.99 -7.93 -8.45
N VAL A 24 -5.14 -8.03 -7.77
CA VAL A 24 -5.24 -7.60 -6.36
C VAL A 24 -4.34 -8.44 -5.48
N TRP A 25 -4.30 -9.77 -5.68
CA TRP A 25 -3.39 -10.63 -4.92
C TRP A 25 -1.92 -10.37 -5.27
N ILE A 26 -1.59 -10.19 -6.55
CA ILE A 26 -0.24 -9.95 -7.07
C ILE A 26 0.29 -8.60 -6.55
N LYS A 27 -0.42 -7.50 -6.82
CA LYS A 27 -0.01 -6.12 -6.54
C LYS A 27 -0.25 -5.69 -5.10
N LYS A 28 -1.31 -6.20 -4.48
CA LYS A 28 -1.78 -5.74 -3.16
C LYS A 28 -2.03 -6.91 -2.20
N PRO A 29 -1.05 -7.82 -1.99
CA PRO A 29 -1.27 -9.02 -1.18
C PRO A 29 -1.63 -8.68 0.28
N HIS A 30 -1.20 -7.52 0.78
CA HIS A 30 -1.54 -7.01 2.11
C HIS A 30 -3.04 -6.69 2.32
N VAL A 31 -3.84 -6.64 1.26
CA VAL A 31 -5.30 -6.48 1.35
C VAL A 31 -5.95 -7.71 2.00
N VAL A 32 -5.40 -8.90 1.75
CA VAL A 32 -5.86 -10.17 2.34
C VAL A 32 -4.89 -10.74 3.38
N ASN A 33 -3.57 -10.72 3.12
CA ASN A 33 -2.57 -11.15 4.10
C ASN A 33 -2.03 -9.95 4.90
N LYS A 34 -2.67 -9.63 6.03
CA LYS A 34 -2.34 -8.45 6.87
C LYS A 34 -0.97 -8.51 7.53
N ARG A 35 -0.23 -9.61 7.39
CA ARG A 35 1.16 -9.76 7.86
C ARG A 35 2.18 -9.19 6.88
N LEU A 36 1.73 -8.79 5.69
CA LEU A 36 2.55 -8.14 4.66
C LEU A 36 2.38 -6.62 4.69
N CYS A 37 3.44 -5.92 4.33
CA CYS A 37 3.45 -4.50 3.98
C CYS A 37 3.09 -4.27 2.52
N GLY A 38 3.28 -5.24 1.63
CA GLY A 38 2.97 -5.04 0.22
C GLY A 38 3.82 -5.93 -0.66
N ALA A 39 3.87 -5.55 -1.94
CA ALA A 39 4.75 -6.16 -2.91
C ALA A 39 5.18 -5.12 -3.95
N THR A 40 6.31 -5.37 -4.57
CA THR A 40 6.78 -4.68 -5.78
C THR A 40 6.88 -5.66 -6.93
N GLU A 41 6.75 -5.15 -8.16
CA GLU A 41 6.76 -5.96 -9.38
C GLU A 41 7.76 -5.39 -10.39
N SER A 42 8.40 -6.28 -11.14
CA SER A 42 9.10 -5.91 -12.37
C SER A 42 8.11 -5.66 -13.50
N GLU A 43 8.59 -5.06 -14.59
CA GLU A 43 7.84 -5.01 -15.84
C GLU A 43 7.46 -6.42 -16.32
N TYR A 44 6.26 -6.51 -16.88
CA TYR A 44 5.74 -7.74 -17.49
C TYR A 44 6.38 -7.95 -18.86
N ARG A 45 6.63 -9.22 -19.20
CA ARG A 45 7.18 -9.61 -20.50
C ARG A 45 6.35 -10.73 -21.09
N ASP A 46 5.96 -10.58 -22.34
CA ASP A 46 5.35 -11.65 -23.11
C ASP A 46 6.44 -12.57 -23.65
N VAL A 47 6.31 -13.87 -23.40
CA VAL A 47 7.29 -14.89 -23.75
C VAL A 47 6.61 -16.11 -24.35
N ASP A 48 7.30 -16.76 -25.30
CA ASP A 48 6.94 -18.08 -25.79
C ASP A 48 7.57 -19.19 -24.90
N GLY A 49 7.48 -20.45 -25.32
CA GLY A 49 8.00 -21.57 -24.52
C GLY A 49 9.52 -21.57 -24.34
N ALA A 50 10.24 -21.20 -25.40
CA ALA A 50 11.69 -21.10 -25.35
C ALA A 50 12.13 -19.91 -24.49
N GLY A 51 11.46 -18.77 -24.67
CA GLY A 51 11.66 -17.54 -23.89
C GLY A 51 11.34 -17.73 -22.41
N LEU A 52 10.27 -18.46 -22.07
CA LEU A 52 9.95 -18.80 -20.69
C LEU A 52 11.04 -19.68 -20.07
N LYS A 53 11.53 -20.70 -20.79
CA LYS A 53 12.60 -21.57 -20.29
C LYS A 53 13.88 -20.77 -20.04
N GLN A 54 14.25 -19.91 -20.99
CA GLN A 54 15.39 -19.00 -20.84
C GLN A 54 15.21 -18.05 -19.65
N PHE A 55 14.03 -17.49 -19.48
CA PHE A 55 13.70 -16.61 -18.35
C PHE A 55 13.86 -17.34 -17.01
N LEU A 56 13.23 -18.51 -16.86
CA LEU A 56 13.35 -19.34 -15.64
C LEU A 56 14.81 -19.73 -15.37
N SER A 57 15.57 -20.15 -16.37
CA SER A 57 16.99 -20.47 -16.21
C SER A 57 17.82 -19.26 -15.79
N SER A 58 17.53 -18.08 -16.32
CA SER A 58 18.25 -16.84 -15.98
C SER A 58 18.02 -16.40 -14.53
N VAL A 59 16.80 -16.59 -14.02
CA VAL A 59 16.40 -16.16 -12.67
C VAL A 59 16.78 -17.22 -11.64
N LEU A 60 16.37 -18.47 -11.85
CA LEU A 60 16.50 -19.54 -10.86
C LEU A 60 17.89 -20.18 -10.83
N ARG A 61 18.69 -20.02 -11.89
CA ARG A 61 20.05 -20.60 -12.02
C ARG A 61 20.12 -22.11 -11.74
N CYS A 62 18.99 -22.82 -11.88
CA CYS A 62 18.83 -24.25 -11.64
C CYS A 62 18.10 -24.86 -12.84
N SER A 63 18.56 -26.01 -13.36
CA SER A 63 17.99 -26.65 -14.55
C SER A 63 17.02 -27.79 -14.22
N THR A 64 17.23 -28.52 -13.12
CA THR A 64 16.53 -29.79 -12.84
C THR A 64 15.07 -29.61 -12.43
N GLU A 65 14.73 -28.49 -11.79
CA GLU A 65 13.35 -28.23 -11.32
C GLU A 65 12.50 -27.47 -12.35
N ILE A 66 13.12 -26.99 -13.45
CA ILE A 66 12.41 -26.26 -14.50
C ILE A 66 11.45 -27.18 -15.26
N ASP A 67 11.86 -28.42 -15.55
CA ASP A 67 11.02 -29.35 -16.30
C ASP A 67 9.76 -29.74 -15.48
N ASP A 68 9.88 -29.88 -14.15
CA ASP A 68 8.73 -30.06 -13.25
C ASP A 68 7.77 -28.85 -13.29
N ILE A 69 8.31 -27.63 -13.32
CA ILE A 69 7.51 -26.40 -13.46
C ILE A 69 6.76 -26.41 -14.80
N PHE A 70 7.42 -26.76 -15.91
CA PHE A 70 6.78 -26.84 -17.23
C PHE A 70 5.70 -27.91 -17.28
N HIS A 71 5.93 -29.06 -16.64
CA HIS A 71 4.92 -30.09 -16.53
C HIS A 71 3.70 -29.57 -15.74
N PHE A 72 3.94 -28.83 -14.64
CA PHE A 72 2.88 -28.19 -13.86
C PHE A 72 2.10 -27.12 -14.64
N LEU A 73 2.78 -26.33 -15.48
CA LEU A 73 2.16 -25.30 -16.31
C LEU A 73 1.24 -25.89 -17.39
N ARG A 74 1.59 -27.05 -17.94
CA ARG A 74 0.88 -27.63 -19.10
C ARG A 74 -0.23 -28.60 -18.73
N ALA A 75 -0.28 -29.08 -17.50
CA ALA A 75 -1.18 -30.17 -17.12
C ALA A 75 -2.67 -29.87 -17.26
N ASN A 76 -3.05 -28.59 -17.35
CA ASN A 76 -4.46 -28.18 -17.47
C ASN A 76 -4.75 -27.39 -18.77
N VAL A 77 -3.89 -27.50 -19.80
CA VAL A 77 -4.18 -26.94 -21.12
C VAL A 77 -5.19 -27.85 -21.82
N VAL A 78 -6.43 -27.36 -21.94
CA VAL A 78 -7.58 -28.15 -22.42
C VAL A 78 -7.54 -28.39 -23.93
N ASP A 79 -6.69 -27.68 -24.68
CA ASP A 79 -6.66 -27.79 -26.14
C ASP A 79 -5.24 -27.60 -26.72
N GLU A 80 -4.57 -28.70 -27.07
CA GLU A 80 -3.24 -28.71 -27.69
C GLU A 80 -3.23 -28.12 -29.12
N GLY A 81 -4.41 -27.87 -29.72
CA GLY A 81 -4.57 -27.41 -31.10
C GLY A 81 -4.64 -25.90 -31.31
N HIS A 82 -4.62 -25.08 -30.26
CA HIS A 82 -4.73 -23.62 -30.39
C HIS A 82 -3.38 -22.97 -30.74
N GLU A 83 -3.34 -22.12 -31.78
CA GLU A 83 -2.14 -21.37 -32.24
C GLU A 83 -1.48 -20.48 -31.15
N THR A 84 -2.14 -20.29 -30.01
CA THR A 84 -1.67 -19.53 -28.85
C THR A 84 -1.18 -20.40 -27.68
N ALA A 85 -1.13 -21.72 -27.84
CA ALA A 85 -0.59 -22.65 -26.84
C ALA A 85 0.88 -22.31 -26.55
N GLY A 86 1.13 -21.78 -25.34
CA GLY A 86 2.46 -21.40 -24.89
C GLY A 86 2.88 -19.95 -25.14
N ARG A 87 1.93 -19.01 -25.05
CA ARG A 87 2.25 -17.60 -24.78
C ARG A 87 1.97 -17.28 -23.32
N TRP A 88 3.01 -16.89 -22.59
CA TRP A 88 2.92 -16.52 -21.19
C TRP A 88 3.30 -15.06 -21.00
N CYS A 89 2.68 -14.43 -20.00
CA CYS A 89 3.10 -13.13 -19.52
C CYS A 89 3.77 -13.32 -18.15
N VAL A 90 5.05 -12.94 -18.05
CA VAL A 90 5.86 -13.18 -16.85
C VAL A 90 6.31 -11.88 -16.18
N CYS A 91 6.34 -11.88 -14.84
CA CYS A 91 6.97 -10.84 -14.05
C CYS A 91 7.60 -11.43 -12.77
N ILE A 92 8.47 -10.65 -12.12
CA ILE A 92 9.01 -10.98 -10.80
C ILE A 92 8.31 -10.08 -9.78
N ARG A 93 7.70 -10.71 -8.78
CA ARG A 93 7.15 -10.05 -7.60
C ARG A 93 8.11 -10.19 -6.42
N THR A 94 8.33 -9.12 -5.66
CA THR A 94 9.00 -9.16 -4.35
C THR A 94 7.97 -8.91 -3.27
N VAL A 95 7.83 -9.83 -2.31
CA VAL A 95 6.91 -9.72 -1.19
C VAL A 95 7.60 -9.04 -0.01
N ILE A 96 6.91 -8.10 0.64
CA ILE A 96 7.46 -7.29 1.74
C ILE A 96 6.73 -7.65 3.05
N PRO A 97 7.32 -8.44 3.95
CA PRO A 97 6.74 -8.74 5.28
C PRO A 97 6.71 -7.51 6.21
N LYS A 98 5.73 -7.44 7.13
CA LYS A 98 5.69 -6.41 8.19
C LYS A 98 6.79 -6.55 9.22
N VAL A 99 7.06 -7.80 9.60
CA VAL A 99 8.09 -8.15 10.57
C VAL A 99 9.14 -8.95 9.82
N LYS A 100 10.36 -8.44 9.71
CA LYS A 100 11.49 -9.21 9.18
C LYS A 100 11.81 -10.30 10.19
N LYS A 101 11.42 -11.54 9.93
CA LYS A 101 11.74 -12.69 10.80
C LYS A 101 13.18 -13.19 10.62
N THR A 102 13.80 -12.86 9.50
CA THR A 102 15.14 -13.32 9.15
C THR A 102 15.91 -12.19 8.50
N GLU A 103 17.14 -11.99 8.96
CA GLU A 103 18.10 -11.16 8.27
C GLU A 103 18.48 -11.85 6.94
N LYS A 104 18.48 -11.06 5.85
CA LYS A 104 19.25 -11.25 4.59
C LYS A 104 18.65 -11.94 3.36
N CYS A 105 17.41 -12.41 3.32
CA CYS A 105 16.82 -12.94 2.08
C CYS A 105 15.52 -12.22 1.66
N LEU A 106 15.47 -11.77 0.41
CA LEU A 106 14.26 -11.25 -0.24
C LEU A 106 13.39 -12.43 -0.68
N CYS A 107 12.12 -12.43 -0.26
CA CYS A 107 11.14 -13.40 -0.74
C CYS A 107 10.56 -12.90 -2.07
N LYS A 108 10.86 -13.60 -3.14
CA LYS A 108 10.42 -13.27 -4.50
C LYS A 108 9.60 -14.40 -5.10
N GLU A 109 8.82 -14.08 -6.10
CA GLU A 109 8.04 -15.04 -6.87
C GLU A 109 8.09 -14.68 -8.35
N ILE A 110 8.27 -15.68 -9.19
CA ILE A 110 7.98 -15.53 -10.62
C ILE A 110 6.48 -15.74 -10.79
N ILE A 111 5.82 -14.73 -11.33
CA ILE A 111 4.40 -14.80 -11.69
C ILE A 111 4.33 -15.16 -13.17
N ILE A 112 3.65 -16.26 -13.48
CA ILE A 112 3.47 -16.73 -14.85
C ILE A 112 1.97 -16.75 -15.15
N LYS A 113 1.54 -15.84 -16.01
CA LYS A 113 0.14 -15.77 -16.47
C LYS A 113 0.02 -16.49 -17.80
N ASP A 114 -0.72 -17.59 -17.81
CA ASP A 114 -1.20 -18.23 -19.03
C ASP A 114 -2.54 -17.60 -19.39
N ILE A 115 -2.52 -16.70 -20.37
CA ILE A 115 -3.69 -15.93 -20.78
C ILE A 115 -4.74 -16.84 -21.40
N VAL A 116 -4.31 -17.85 -22.14
CA VAL A 116 -5.17 -18.79 -22.89
C VAL A 116 -5.77 -19.82 -21.94
N GLY A 117 -4.94 -20.43 -21.10
CA GLY A 117 -5.37 -21.42 -20.10
C GLY A 117 -6.00 -20.82 -18.85
N HIS A 118 -6.20 -19.50 -18.81
CA HIS A 118 -6.76 -18.74 -17.69
C HIS A 118 -6.17 -19.14 -16.32
N THR A 119 -4.84 -19.26 -16.29
CA THR A 119 -4.09 -19.78 -15.14
C THR A 119 -3.01 -18.79 -14.72
N VAL A 120 -2.85 -18.60 -13.41
CA VAL A 120 -1.74 -17.86 -12.81
C VAL A 120 -0.92 -18.79 -11.93
N THR A 121 0.35 -18.95 -12.26
CA THR A 121 1.31 -19.74 -11.48
C THR A 121 2.24 -18.84 -10.70
N PHE A 122 2.49 -19.21 -9.45
CA PHE A 122 3.39 -18.54 -8.53
C PHE A 122 4.56 -19.48 -8.25
N VAL A 123 5.76 -19.07 -8.65
CA VAL A 123 7.00 -19.83 -8.46
C VAL A 123 7.91 -19.09 -7.47
N PRO A 124 7.83 -19.40 -6.16
CA PRO A 124 8.59 -18.69 -5.14
C PRO A 124 10.08 -19.04 -5.14
N PHE A 125 10.92 -18.05 -4.87
CA PHE A 125 12.35 -18.18 -4.67
C PHE A 125 12.85 -17.13 -3.67
N GLU A 126 14.00 -17.42 -3.06
CA GLU A 126 14.69 -16.49 -2.17
C GLU A 126 15.94 -15.97 -2.83
N GLU A 127 16.21 -14.68 -2.64
CA GLU A 127 17.45 -14.05 -3.10
C GLU A 127 18.17 -13.41 -1.91
N ASN A 128 19.43 -13.81 -1.68
CA ASN A 128 20.24 -13.22 -0.61
C ASN A 128 20.94 -11.92 -1.05
N GLU A 129 21.59 -11.22 -0.10
CA GLU A 129 22.34 -9.98 -0.37
C GLU A 129 23.45 -10.10 -1.42
N VAL A 130 23.96 -11.31 -1.66
CA VAL A 130 25.02 -11.62 -2.64
C VAL A 130 24.41 -12.00 -4.02
N GLY A 131 23.09 -12.00 -4.16
CA GLY A 131 22.38 -12.37 -5.39
C GLY A 131 22.37 -13.88 -5.66
N GLN A 132 22.58 -14.70 -4.62
CA GLN A 132 22.36 -16.15 -4.69
C GLN A 132 20.86 -16.43 -4.59
N VAL A 133 20.37 -17.25 -5.51
CA VAL A 133 18.96 -17.60 -5.62
C VAL A 133 18.74 -19.04 -5.14
N SER A 134 17.66 -19.25 -4.39
CA SER A 134 17.21 -20.57 -3.93
C SER A 134 15.73 -20.76 -4.26
N LEU A 135 15.40 -21.73 -5.11
CA LEU A 135 14.01 -22.04 -5.46
C LEU A 135 13.29 -22.68 -4.27
N ARG A 136 12.07 -22.24 -3.99
CA ARG A 136 11.17 -22.87 -3.02
C ARG A 136 10.17 -23.77 -3.76
N SER A 137 10.67 -24.88 -4.30
CA SER A 137 9.89 -25.75 -5.18
C SER A 137 8.66 -26.39 -4.50
N SER A 138 8.70 -26.59 -3.18
CA SER A 138 7.54 -27.08 -2.42
C SER A 138 6.41 -26.07 -2.23
N ASN A 139 6.64 -24.79 -2.56
CA ASN A 139 5.66 -23.71 -2.41
C ASN A 139 5.05 -23.24 -3.74
N ILE A 140 5.27 -23.97 -4.84
CA ILE A 140 4.71 -23.64 -6.15
C ILE A 140 3.21 -23.93 -6.17
N TYR A 141 2.40 -22.94 -6.55
CA TYR A 141 0.95 -23.06 -6.63
C TYR A 141 0.36 -22.33 -7.84
N GLN A 142 -0.86 -22.70 -8.19
CA GLN A 142 -1.62 -22.18 -9.32
C GLN A 142 -3.03 -21.78 -8.87
N ILE A 143 -3.53 -20.71 -9.47
CA ILE A 143 -4.94 -20.33 -9.45
C ILE A 143 -5.43 -20.43 -10.89
N GLN A 144 -6.47 -21.20 -11.11
CA GLN A 144 -6.99 -21.48 -12.44
C GLN A 144 -8.50 -21.23 -12.49
N LEU A 145 -8.96 -20.62 -13.58
CA LEU A 145 -10.37 -20.51 -13.92
C LEU A 145 -10.69 -21.47 -15.07
N GLN A 146 -11.65 -22.36 -14.88
CA GLN A 146 -12.11 -23.30 -15.91
C GLN A 146 -13.62 -23.14 -16.10
N LEU A 147 -14.10 -23.34 -17.33
CA LEU A 147 -15.53 -23.43 -17.61
C LEU A 147 -15.93 -24.90 -17.58
N GLU A 148 -16.77 -25.29 -16.63
CA GLU A 148 -17.33 -26.65 -16.55
C GLU A 148 -18.83 -26.58 -16.79
N THR A 149 -19.30 -27.20 -17.89
CA THR A 149 -20.69 -27.18 -18.35
C THR A 149 -21.22 -25.77 -18.62
N GLU A 150 -21.78 -25.09 -17.61
CA GLU A 150 -22.32 -23.72 -17.69
C GLU A 150 -21.68 -22.77 -16.66
N ASP A 151 -21.05 -23.31 -15.61
CA ASP A 151 -20.48 -22.52 -14.51
C ASP A 151 -18.97 -22.35 -14.62
N TRP A 152 -18.48 -21.20 -14.17
CA TRP A 152 -17.04 -20.94 -14.07
C TRP A 152 -16.50 -21.44 -12.73
N ILE A 153 -15.51 -22.33 -12.74
CA ILE A 153 -14.89 -22.87 -11.55
C ILE A 153 -13.52 -22.24 -11.32
N LEU A 154 -13.34 -21.63 -10.15
CA LEU A 154 -12.05 -21.13 -9.67
C LEU A 154 -11.40 -22.19 -8.79
N SER A 155 -10.28 -22.74 -9.23
CA SER A 155 -9.55 -23.80 -8.52
C SER A 155 -8.15 -23.36 -8.10
N LEU A 156 -7.68 -23.94 -7.00
CA LEU A 156 -6.33 -23.75 -6.47
C LEU A 156 -5.59 -25.08 -6.47
N HIS A 157 -4.39 -25.09 -7.05
CA HIS A 157 -3.54 -26.28 -7.18
C HIS A 157 -2.17 -26.01 -6.57
N ALA A 158 -1.51 -27.04 -6.04
CA ALA A 158 -0.11 -26.97 -5.64
C ALA A 158 0.69 -28.11 -6.30
N LEU A 159 1.97 -27.83 -6.58
CA LEU A 159 2.85 -28.79 -7.22
C LEU A 159 3.18 -29.97 -6.29
N ARG A 160 3.59 -29.67 -5.05
CA ARG A 160 3.98 -30.64 -4.01
C ARG A 160 3.35 -30.26 -2.65
N PRO A 161 2.04 -30.47 -2.46
CA PRO A 161 1.37 -30.06 -1.23
C PRO A 161 1.83 -30.84 0.01
N GLU A 162 2.25 -32.10 -0.16
CA GLU A 162 2.86 -32.94 0.87
C GLU A 162 4.13 -32.33 1.48
N ASP A 163 4.94 -31.61 0.70
CA ASP A 163 6.21 -31.01 1.14
C ASP A 163 6.08 -29.52 1.51
N TRP A 164 4.85 -29.01 1.61
CA TRP A 164 4.59 -27.58 1.70
C TRP A 164 5.21 -26.94 2.94
N TYR A 165 6.12 -25.99 2.73
CA TYR A 165 6.69 -25.18 3.79
C TYR A 165 5.82 -23.96 4.09
N SER A 166 5.73 -23.52 5.35
CA SER A 166 5.00 -22.30 5.70
C SER A 166 5.63 -21.59 6.89
N ASP A 167 6.14 -20.39 6.68
CA ASP A 167 6.46 -19.43 7.75
C ASP A 167 5.20 -18.69 8.26
N GLY A 168 4.08 -18.87 7.53
CA GLY A 168 2.81 -18.20 7.77
C GLY A 168 2.84 -16.71 7.42
N VAL A 169 3.83 -16.20 6.69
CA VAL A 169 3.92 -14.79 6.31
C VAL A 169 4.18 -14.65 4.82
N ALA A 170 5.41 -14.92 4.38
CA ALA A 170 5.80 -14.91 2.97
C ALA A 170 5.32 -16.18 2.25
N TYR A 171 5.29 -17.30 2.97
CA TYR A 171 4.78 -18.60 2.55
C TYR A 171 3.54 -18.94 3.40
N PRO A 172 2.33 -18.59 2.92
CA PRO A 172 1.10 -18.88 3.65
C PRO A 172 0.89 -20.39 3.80
N LYS A 173 0.14 -20.79 4.84
CA LYS A 173 -0.33 -22.18 4.98
C LYS A 173 -1.25 -22.53 3.81
N LEU A 174 -1.18 -23.75 3.28
CA LEU A 174 -2.13 -24.23 2.26
C LEU A 174 -3.59 -24.03 2.67
N SER A 175 -3.92 -24.37 3.91
CA SER A 175 -5.27 -24.17 4.45
C SER A 175 -5.72 -22.71 4.45
N TRP A 176 -4.79 -21.76 4.59
CA TRP A 176 -5.07 -20.33 4.49
C TRP A 176 -5.30 -19.90 3.04
N LEU A 177 -4.54 -20.43 2.08
CA LEU A 177 -4.77 -20.17 0.66
C LEU A 177 -6.19 -20.62 0.24
N CYS A 178 -6.60 -21.82 0.67
CA CYS A 178 -7.94 -22.33 0.35
C CYS A 178 -9.06 -21.59 1.08
N ARG A 179 -8.90 -21.29 2.37
CA ARG A 179 -10.00 -20.73 3.20
C ARG A 179 -10.13 -19.22 3.15
N GLU A 180 -9.04 -18.50 2.91
CA GLU A 180 -9.02 -17.03 2.98
C GLU A 180 -8.79 -16.40 1.61
N LEU A 181 -7.79 -16.87 0.85
CA LEU A 181 -7.46 -16.28 -0.45
C LEU A 181 -8.48 -16.64 -1.52
N LEU A 182 -8.80 -17.92 -1.69
CA LEU A 182 -9.70 -18.38 -2.77
C LEU A 182 -11.10 -17.73 -2.71
N PRO A 183 -11.77 -17.62 -1.54
CA PRO A 183 -13.06 -16.92 -1.46
C PRO A 183 -12.96 -15.40 -1.71
N LYS A 184 -11.80 -14.78 -1.40
CA LYS A 184 -11.56 -13.37 -1.70
C LYS A 184 -11.38 -13.13 -3.20
N LEU A 185 -10.63 -13.99 -3.87
CA LEU A 185 -10.46 -13.94 -5.33
C LEU A 185 -11.80 -14.10 -6.04
N SER A 186 -12.60 -15.10 -5.64
CA SER A 186 -13.97 -15.30 -6.13
C SER A 186 -14.81 -14.02 -6.00
N ARG A 187 -14.80 -13.39 -4.82
CA ARG A 187 -15.52 -12.13 -4.58
C ARG A 187 -15.02 -10.99 -5.46
N TRP A 188 -13.70 -10.82 -5.57
CA TRP A 188 -13.13 -9.74 -6.39
C TRP A 188 -13.42 -9.92 -7.88
N ALA A 189 -13.43 -11.17 -8.37
CA ALA A 189 -13.83 -11.48 -9.73
C ALA A 189 -15.29 -11.07 -9.99
N LEU A 190 -16.20 -11.38 -9.07
CA LEU A 190 -17.61 -11.00 -9.20
C LEU A 190 -17.87 -9.49 -9.05
N GLU A 191 -17.08 -8.79 -8.23
CA GLU A 191 -17.38 -7.42 -7.83
C GLU A 191 -16.89 -6.34 -8.82
N SER A 192 -16.02 -6.64 -9.80
CA SER A 192 -15.45 -5.76 -10.86
C SER A 192 -15.55 -4.22 -10.68
N ARG A 193 -15.35 -3.72 -9.46
CA ARG A 193 -15.42 -2.28 -9.15
C ARG A 193 -14.03 -1.71 -9.25
N LYS A 194 -13.83 -0.77 -10.18
CA LYS A 194 -12.68 0.13 -10.12
C LYS A 194 -12.74 0.88 -8.79
N SER A 195 -11.66 0.84 -8.02
CA SER A 195 -11.54 1.62 -6.78
C SER A 195 -11.70 3.10 -7.11
N GLU A 196 -12.53 3.82 -6.34
CA GLU A 196 -12.67 5.28 -6.45
C GLU A 196 -11.39 6.02 -6.02
N PHE A 197 -10.55 5.36 -5.21
CA PHE A 197 -9.32 5.89 -4.65
C PHE A 197 -8.08 5.21 -5.23
N LYS A 198 -6.96 5.94 -5.20
CA LYS A 198 -5.64 5.39 -5.54
C LYS A 198 -5.23 4.26 -4.59
N SER A 199 -4.22 3.49 -5.03
CA SER A 199 -3.63 2.44 -4.21
C SER A 199 -3.00 3.03 -2.94
N THR A 200 -3.03 2.27 -1.84
CA THR A 200 -2.39 2.68 -0.59
C THR A 200 -0.88 2.83 -0.75
N LEU A 201 -0.32 3.97 -0.30
CA LEU A 201 1.10 4.33 -0.41
C LEU A 201 1.61 4.32 -1.85
N SER A 202 0.83 4.87 -2.79
CA SER A 202 1.17 4.90 -4.20
C SER A 202 2.18 5.97 -4.58
N LEU A 203 2.36 7.01 -3.77
CA LEU A 203 3.31 8.11 -4.05
C LEU A 203 4.68 7.91 -3.38
N ILE A 204 4.85 6.87 -2.55
CA ILE A 204 6.11 6.63 -1.83
C ILE A 204 6.55 5.17 -1.89
N PRO A 205 7.87 4.88 -1.80
CA PRO A 205 8.35 3.50 -1.78
C PRO A 205 7.88 2.73 -0.53
N VAL A 206 7.11 1.66 -0.74
CA VAL A 206 6.50 0.86 0.34
C VAL A 206 7.56 0.20 1.22
N GLU A 207 8.70 -0.20 0.66
CA GLU A 207 9.84 -0.76 1.38
C GLU A 207 10.42 0.25 2.38
N LYS A 208 10.71 1.47 1.91
CA LYS A 208 11.26 2.55 2.76
C LYS A 208 10.26 2.92 3.85
N TYR A 209 8.98 3.08 3.50
CA TYR A 209 7.91 3.31 4.47
C TYR A 209 7.87 2.22 5.53
N SER A 210 7.90 0.95 5.13
CA SER A 210 7.85 -0.16 6.08
C SER A 210 9.00 -0.12 7.09
N VAL A 211 10.22 0.18 6.64
CA VAL A 211 11.40 0.24 7.51
C VAL A 211 11.28 1.39 8.50
N ILE A 212 11.02 2.60 8.01
CA ILE A 212 10.93 3.81 8.85
C ILE A 212 9.74 3.70 9.82
N TYR A 213 8.60 3.16 9.37
CA TYR A 213 7.45 2.95 10.25
C TYR A 213 7.78 2.04 11.43
N GLN A 214 8.48 0.92 11.21
CA GLN A 214 8.88 0.04 12.33
C GLN A 214 9.87 0.73 13.27
N GLN A 215 10.82 1.50 12.74
CA GLN A 215 11.78 2.25 13.54
C GLN A 215 11.10 3.29 14.43
N LEU A 216 10.20 4.11 13.85
CA LEU A 216 9.45 5.12 14.60
C LEU A 216 8.47 4.46 15.57
N LYS A 217 7.77 3.40 15.15
CA LYS A 217 6.87 2.66 16.03
C LYS A 217 7.59 2.16 17.28
N GLU A 218 8.79 1.59 17.13
CA GLU A 218 9.60 1.13 18.26
C GLU A 218 10.11 2.29 19.11
N LYS A 219 10.58 3.38 18.49
CA LYS A 219 11.08 4.59 19.18
C LYS A 219 10.01 5.27 20.03
N TYR A 220 8.78 5.35 19.54
CA TYR A 220 7.69 6.09 20.18
C TYR A 220 6.67 5.19 20.91
N LYS A 221 6.89 3.87 20.98
CA LYS A 221 5.95 2.93 21.64
C LYS A 221 5.67 3.25 23.10
N GLU A 222 6.64 3.83 23.82
CA GLU A 222 6.49 4.12 25.24
C GLU A 222 5.46 5.23 25.49
N LEU A 223 5.21 6.12 24.51
CA LEU A 223 4.16 7.15 24.60
C LEU A 223 2.77 6.54 24.77
N VAL A 224 2.54 5.31 24.30
CA VAL A 224 1.27 4.59 24.50
C VAL A 224 1.00 4.35 25.98
N LYS A 225 2.05 4.10 26.77
CA LYS A 225 1.91 3.76 28.20
C LYS A 225 1.68 4.98 29.08
N VAL A 226 2.15 6.15 28.65
CA VAL A 226 2.13 7.40 29.43
C VAL A 226 1.15 8.43 28.86
N TRP A 227 0.23 8.01 28.01
CA TRP A 227 -0.71 8.90 27.31
C TRP A 227 -1.69 9.59 28.28
N PRO A 228 -1.69 10.93 28.39
CA PRO A 228 -2.50 11.65 29.38
C PRO A 228 -3.88 12.06 28.86
N GLU A 229 -4.16 11.85 27.57
CA GLU A 229 -5.43 12.23 26.95
C GLU A 229 -6.48 11.12 27.08
N VAL A 230 -7.76 11.50 26.96
CA VAL A 230 -8.89 10.55 27.06
C VAL A 230 -9.07 9.67 25.81
N THR A 231 -8.26 9.92 24.79
CA THR A 231 -8.29 9.18 23.52
C THR A 231 -7.53 7.86 23.62
N ASP A 232 -7.84 6.93 22.72
CA ASP A 232 -7.15 5.65 22.64
C ASP A 232 -5.66 5.84 22.24
N PRO A 233 -4.71 5.56 23.13
CA PRO A 233 -3.30 5.80 22.87
C PRO A 233 -2.75 4.95 21.72
N GLU A 234 -3.18 3.68 21.59
CA GLU A 234 -2.69 2.81 20.53
C GLU A 234 -3.13 3.31 19.16
N LYS A 235 -4.36 3.82 19.08
CA LYS A 235 -4.87 4.42 17.85
C LYS A 235 -4.11 5.69 17.48
N PHE A 236 -4.09 6.68 18.38
CA PHE A 236 -3.61 8.03 18.06
C PHE A 236 -2.09 8.07 17.91
N VAL A 237 -1.34 7.36 18.77
CA VAL A 237 0.13 7.33 18.67
C VAL A 237 0.55 6.68 17.34
N TYR A 238 -0.03 5.54 16.99
CA TYR A 238 0.38 4.85 15.76
C TYR A 238 -0.19 5.48 14.48
N GLU A 239 -1.27 6.27 14.58
CA GLU A 239 -1.76 7.13 13.51
C GLU A 239 -0.76 8.25 13.19
N ASP A 240 -0.34 9.03 14.20
CA ASP A 240 0.64 10.09 14.00
C ASP A 240 2.02 9.55 13.59
N VAL A 241 2.43 8.37 14.10
CA VAL A 241 3.64 7.68 13.62
C VAL A 241 3.52 7.29 12.14
N ALA A 242 2.34 6.82 11.68
CA ALA A 242 2.13 6.49 10.27
C ALA A 242 2.20 7.74 9.38
N ILE A 243 1.59 8.84 9.80
CA ILE A 243 1.60 10.12 9.06
C ILE A 243 3.02 10.70 9.01
N ALA A 244 3.72 10.72 10.15
CA ALA A 244 5.12 11.16 10.21
C ALA A 244 6.00 10.30 9.29
N THR A 245 5.83 8.98 9.31
CA THR A 245 6.57 8.08 8.41
C THR A 245 6.34 8.47 6.95
N TYR A 246 5.08 8.68 6.55
CA TYR A 246 4.74 9.04 5.19
C TYR A 246 5.46 10.32 4.74
N LEU A 247 5.37 11.38 5.55
CA LEU A 247 6.01 12.67 5.29
C LEU A 247 7.54 12.54 5.22
N LEU A 248 8.16 11.81 6.15
CA LEU A 248 9.61 11.62 6.19
C LEU A 248 10.15 10.87 4.97
N VAL A 249 9.41 9.85 4.49
CA VAL A 249 9.76 9.14 3.25
C VAL A 249 9.59 10.07 2.06
N LEU A 250 8.44 10.73 1.93
CA LEU A 250 8.15 11.66 0.82
C LEU A 250 9.23 12.75 0.73
N TRP A 251 9.53 13.41 1.84
CA TRP A 251 10.57 14.42 1.94
C TRP A 251 11.97 13.86 1.70
N GLY A 252 12.21 12.60 2.06
CA GLY A 252 13.45 11.89 1.76
C GLY A 252 13.67 11.69 0.26
N GLU A 253 12.64 11.24 -0.46
CA GLU A 253 12.71 11.10 -1.92
C GLU A 253 12.88 12.45 -2.61
N GLU A 254 12.11 13.46 -2.20
CA GLU A 254 12.22 14.83 -2.74
C GLU A 254 13.66 15.38 -2.57
N ARG A 255 14.27 15.17 -1.41
CA ARG A 255 15.67 15.59 -1.15
C ARG A 255 16.65 14.85 -2.06
N ALA A 256 16.47 13.54 -2.24
CA ALA A 256 17.32 12.72 -3.09
C ALA A 256 17.22 13.16 -4.57
N GLU A 257 16.02 13.42 -5.07
CA GLU A 257 15.78 13.92 -6.43
C GLU A 257 16.43 15.29 -6.68
N LYS A 258 16.38 16.18 -5.68
CA LYS A 258 16.96 17.53 -5.77
C LYS A 258 18.45 17.58 -5.43
N GLY A 259 19.05 16.48 -4.98
CA GLY A 259 20.44 16.44 -4.54
C GLY A 259 20.74 17.32 -3.32
N THR A 260 19.76 17.55 -2.44
CA THR A 260 19.90 18.39 -1.25
C THR A 260 19.88 17.57 0.03
N THR A 261 20.55 18.05 1.06
CA THR A 261 20.55 17.44 2.40
C THR A 261 19.70 18.23 3.40
N THR A 262 19.27 19.45 3.03
CA THR A 262 18.49 20.33 3.88
C THR A 262 17.12 19.73 4.17
N LYS A 263 16.78 19.62 5.46
CA LYS A 263 15.49 19.11 5.93
C LYS A 263 14.39 20.14 5.68
N GLN A 264 13.25 19.67 5.16
CA GLN A 264 12.07 20.48 4.89
C GLN A 264 11.53 21.08 6.20
N SER A 265 11.21 22.36 6.13
CA SER A 265 10.52 23.08 7.19
C SER A 265 9.01 22.92 7.11
N PHE A 266 8.31 22.96 8.25
CA PHE A 266 6.85 22.78 8.26
C PHE A 266 6.12 23.64 9.30
N VAL A 267 4.83 23.85 9.05
CA VAL A 267 3.86 24.34 10.05
C VAL A 267 2.62 23.45 10.02
N ASP A 268 2.25 22.88 11.15
CA ASP A 268 1.03 22.07 11.31
C ASP A 268 -0.11 22.94 11.87
N LEU A 269 -1.16 23.13 11.07
CA LEU A 269 -2.27 24.02 11.34
C LEU A 269 -3.47 23.23 11.87
N GLY A 270 -3.81 23.46 13.14
CA GLY A 270 -4.76 22.63 13.88
C GLY A 270 -4.10 21.35 14.41
N CYS A 271 -2.89 21.47 14.98
CA CYS A 271 -2.05 20.32 15.33
C CYS A 271 -2.59 19.47 16.51
N GLY A 272 -3.63 19.91 17.20
CA GLY A 272 -4.32 19.18 18.25
C GLY A 272 -3.40 18.69 19.36
N ASN A 273 -3.18 17.37 19.41
CA ASN A 273 -2.34 16.74 20.43
C ASN A 273 -0.83 17.11 20.27
N GLY A 274 -0.39 17.61 19.12
CA GLY A 274 0.99 18.02 18.86
C GLY A 274 2.01 16.90 18.68
N LEU A 275 1.59 15.63 18.69
CA LEU A 275 2.49 14.46 18.58
C LEU A 275 3.15 14.40 17.19
N LEU A 276 2.43 14.68 16.10
CA LEU A 276 3.04 14.74 14.77
C LEU A 276 4.20 15.75 14.74
N VAL A 277 3.99 16.95 15.28
CA VAL A 277 5.01 18.00 15.40
C VAL A 277 6.20 17.53 16.23
N HIS A 278 5.92 16.90 17.38
CA HIS A 278 6.95 16.32 18.26
C HIS A 278 7.83 15.30 17.52
N ILE A 279 7.21 14.39 16.76
CA ILE A 279 7.94 13.38 15.99
C ILE A 279 8.80 14.07 14.92
N LEU A 280 8.23 14.94 14.09
CA LEU A 280 8.95 15.60 13.00
C LEU A 280 10.12 16.46 13.51
N ASN A 281 9.93 17.23 14.58
CA ASN A 281 11.02 17.99 15.21
C ASN A 281 12.14 17.07 15.72
N ASN A 282 11.80 15.96 16.37
CA ASN A 282 12.78 14.99 16.88
C ASN A 282 13.49 14.19 15.76
N GLU A 283 12.91 14.12 14.56
CA GLU A 283 13.54 13.60 13.35
C GLU A 283 14.34 14.68 12.58
N GLY A 284 14.50 15.86 13.19
CA GLY A 284 15.36 16.95 12.72
C GLY A 284 14.71 17.92 11.73
N HIS A 285 13.39 17.87 11.56
CA HIS A 285 12.68 18.82 10.71
C HIS A 285 12.32 20.10 11.47
N PRO A 286 12.77 21.28 11.02
CA PRO A 286 12.44 22.54 11.67
C PRO A 286 10.96 22.88 11.44
N GLY A 287 10.22 23.21 12.47
CA GLY A 287 8.80 23.51 12.31
C GLY A 287 8.08 23.64 13.63
N LYS A 288 6.80 24.00 13.54
CA LYS A 288 5.94 24.19 14.71
C LYS A 288 4.51 23.74 14.45
N GLY A 289 3.77 23.48 15.52
CA GLY A 289 2.33 23.27 15.50
C GLY A 289 1.59 24.47 16.07
N ILE A 290 0.46 24.81 15.48
CA ILE A 290 -0.45 25.84 15.98
C ILE A 290 -1.82 25.21 16.17
N ASP A 291 -2.40 25.36 17.36
CA ASP A 291 -3.77 24.93 17.64
C ASP A 291 -4.49 25.99 18.48
N ILE A 292 -5.81 26.09 18.31
CA ILE A 292 -6.63 27.01 19.11
C ILE A 292 -6.61 26.66 20.61
N ARG A 293 -6.31 25.41 20.97
CA ARG A 293 -6.37 24.92 22.34
C ARG A 293 -5.18 24.05 22.69
N ARG A 294 -4.44 24.44 23.73
CA ARG A 294 -3.39 23.61 24.33
C ARG A 294 -3.96 22.30 24.91
N ARG A 295 -3.25 21.20 24.68
CA ARG A 295 -3.57 19.85 25.23
C ARG A 295 -2.62 19.49 26.37
N LYS A 296 -3.03 18.55 27.24
CA LYS A 296 -2.25 18.17 28.42
C LYS A 296 -0.95 17.48 28.04
N ILE A 297 -0.98 16.70 26.96
CA ILE A 297 0.21 16.02 26.44
C ILE A 297 1.34 16.97 26.02
N TRP A 298 1.05 18.24 25.74
CA TRP A 298 2.09 19.21 25.38
C TRP A 298 3.11 19.40 26.50
N ASP A 299 2.70 19.22 27.77
CA ASP A 299 3.60 19.32 28.94
C ASP A 299 4.62 18.18 29.01
N MET A 300 4.39 17.09 28.29
CA MET A 300 5.30 15.93 28.24
C MET A 300 6.37 16.07 27.16
N PHE A 301 6.19 16.97 26.20
CA PHE A 301 7.14 17.13 25.11
C PHE A 301 8.34 17.97 25.54
N GLY A 302 9.53 17.57 25.08
CA GLY A 302 10.79 18.25 25.37
C GLY A 302 10.94 19.60 24.64
N PRO A 303 11.99 20.37 24.96
CA PRO A 303 12.21 21.73 24.44
C PRO A 303 12.38 21.79 22.91
N ASN A 304 12.65 20.67 22.25
CA ASN A 304 12.76 20.59 20.79
C ASN A 304 11.41 20.69 20.08
N THR A 305 10.29 20.55 20.81
CA THR A 305 8.93 20.55 20.25
C THR A 305 8.32 21.92 20.35
N HIS A 306 8.04 22.53 19.20
CA HIS A 306 7.54 23.91 19.14
C HIS A 306 6.02 23.90 18.90
N LEU A 307 5.24 24.25 19.93
CA LEU A 307 3.78 24.27 19.88
C LEU A 307 3.25 25.61 20.40
N GLU A 308 2.31 26.19 19.67
CA GLU A 308 1.72 27.50 19.94
C GLU A 308 0.21 27.37 20.11
N GLU A 309 -0.33 27.91 21.21
CA GLU A 309 -1.78 28.05 21.41
C GLU A 309 -2.23 29.38 20.78
N ASN A 310 -2.81 29.31 19.58
CA ASN A 310 -3.26 30.49 18.85
C ASN A 310 -4.42 30.14 17.89
N ALA A 311 -5.39 31.04 17.78
CA ALA A 311 -6.50 30.90 16.85
C ALA A 311 -6.05 31.23 15.42
N ILE A 312 -6.02 30.22 14.55
CA ILE A 312 -5.65 30.40 13.14
C ILE A 312 -6.80 31.10 12.42
N THR A 313 -6.52 32.28 11.88
CA THR A 313 -7.46 33.02 11.04
C THR A 313 -6.89 33.11 9.62
N PRO A 314 -7.64 32.74 8.56
CA PRO A 314 -7.20 32.85 7.17
C PRO A 314 -7.04 34.31 6.72
N SER A 315 -5.98 34.97 7.21
CA SER A 315 -5.68 36.38 7.03
C SER A 315 -4.18 36.59 6.81
N ASP A 316 -3.78 37.83 6.52
CA ASP A 316 -2.37 38.19 6.28
C ASP A 316 -1.47 37.94 7.49
N GLY A 317 -2.05 37.81 8.69
CA GLY A 317 -1.33 37.49 9.92
C GLY A 317 -0.89 36.03 10.05
N PHE A 318 -1.40 35.12 9.20
CA PHE A 318 -1.09 33.69 9.23
C PHE A 318 -0.48 33.21 7.90
N LEU A 319 0.49 33.96 7.40
CA LEU A 319 1.29 33.59 6.23
C LEU A 319 2.67 33.08 6.65
N PHE A 320 3.21 32.11 5.91
CA PHE A 320 4.45 31.41 6.23
C PHE A 320 5.43 31.44 5.05
N PRO A 321 5.97 32.61 4.68
CA PRO A 321 6.72 32.79 3.43
C PRO A 321 8.04 32.00 3.35
N THR A 322 8.59 31.60 4.49
CA THR A 322 9.85 30.84 4.59
C THR A 322 9.64 29.35 4.87
N THR A 323 8.39 28.87 4.86
CA THR A 323 8.06 27.49 5.21
C THR A 323 7.84 26.65 3.96
N ASP A 324 8.44 25.45 3.92
CA ASP A 324 8.33 24.55 2.78
C ASP A 324 6.98 23.83 2.72
N TRP A 325 6.41 23.45 3.87
CA TRP A 325 5.17 22.67 3.96
C TRP A 325 4.18 23.19 5.01
N LEU A 326 2.92 23.36 4.61
CA LEU A 326 1.79 23.47 5.53
C LEU A 326 1.08 22.13 5.67
N ILE A 327 0.88 21.69 6.91
CA ILE A 327 0.24 20.41 7.23
C ILE A 327 -1.13 20.70 7.83
N GLY A 328 -2.15 20.01 7.35
CA GLY A 328 -3.49 19.94 7.94
C GLY A 328 -3.82 18.50 8.26
N ASN A 329 -3.34 18.01 9.40
CA ASN A 329 -3.62 16.65 9.88
C ASN A 329 -4.94 16.63 10.66
N HIS A 330 -6.02 16.12 10.08
CA HIS A 330 -7.35 16.13 10.70
C HIS A 330 -7.79 17.54 11.15
N SER A 331 -7.49 18.56 10.32
CA SER A 331 -7.59 19.98 10.68
C SER A 331 -9.00 20.58 10.64
N ASP A 332 -10.05 19.74 10.69
CA ASP A 332 -11.47 20.14 10.69
C ASP A 332 -11.81 21.26 9.69
N GLU A 333 -12.31 22.40 10.18
CA GLU A 333 -12.74 23.58 9.41
C GLU A 333 -11.60 24.24 8.63
N LEU A 334 -10.34 24.02 9.02
CA LEU A 334 -9.18 24.59 8.32
C LEU A 334 -8.83 23.84 7.04
N THR A 335 -9.31 22.60 6.87
CA THR A 335 -8.97 21.74 5.71
C THR A 335 -9.05 22.47 4.35
N PRO A 336 -10.16 23.13 3.97
CA PRO A 336 -10.24 23.85 2.69
C PRO A 336 -9.38 25.13 2.66
N TRP A 337 -9.00 25.68 3.82
CA TRP A 337 -8.17 26.87 3.93
C TRP A 337 -6.67 26.58 3.80
N ILE A 338 -6.19 25.36 4.10
CA ILE A 338 -4.77 25.04 4.03
C ILE A 338 -4.16 25.31 2.64
N PRO A 339 -4.77 24.89 1.51
CA PRO A 339 -4.25 25.22 0.17
C PRO A 339 -4.24 26.74 -0.08
N VAL A 340 -5.26 27.46 0.39
CA VAL A 340 -5.35 28.92 0.24
C VAL A 340 -4.21 29.61 0.98
N ILE A 341 -3.96 29.22 2.23
CA ILE A 341 -2.88 29.78 3.05
C ILE A 341 -1.52 29.45 2.42
N ALA A 342 -1.32 28.23 1.91
CA ALA A 342 -0.08 27.84 1.25
C ALA A 342 0.20 28.69 0.01
N ALA A 343 -0.79 28.84 -0.89
CA ALA A 343 -0.67 29.65 -2.10
C ALA A 343 -0.37 31.13 -1.79
N ARG A 344 -0.96 31.68 -0.72
CA ARG A 344 -0.70 33.06 -0.29
C ARG A 344 0.62 33.23 0.47
N SER A 345 1.17 32.16 1.02
CA SER A 345 2.41 32.21 1.80
C SER A 345 3.64 32.36 0.90
N SER A 346 3.78 31.49 -0.11
CA SER A 346 4.89 31.55 -1.09
C SER A 346 4.62 30.62 -2.27
N TYR A 347 5.14 30.96 -3.45
CA TYR A 347 5.11 30.08 -4.64
C TYR A 347 5.86 28.75 -4.45
N SER A 348 6.78 28.67 -3.49
CA SER A 348 7.49 27.44 -3.16
C SER A 348 6.84 26.64 -2.03
N CYS A 349 5.84 27.22 -1.35
CA CYS A 349 5.17 26.58 -0.23
C CYS A 349 4.25 25.47 -0.74
N ARG A 350 4.37 24.28 -0.17
CA ARG A 350 3.55 23.11 -0.47
C ARG A 350 2.60 22.86 0.69
N TYR A 351 1.66 21.95 0.48
CA TYR A 351 0.76 21.56 1.54
C TYR A 351 0.49 20.05 1.54
N PHE A 352 0.12 19.55 2.71
CA PHE A 352 -0.40 18.21 2.94
C PHE A 352 -1.69 18.33 3.75
N VAL A 353 -2.77 17.70 3.31
CA VAL A 353 -4.02 17.63 4.07
C VAL A 353 -4.48 16.19 4.21
N LEU A 354 -4.88 15.82 5.42
CA LEU A 354 -5.54 14.56 5.72
C LEU A 354 -6.92 14.87 6.30
N PRO A 355 -7.98 14.87 5.46
CA PRO A 355 -9.28 15.32 5.93
C PRO A 355 -10.03 14.28 6.77
N CYS A 356 -10.69 14.75 7.83
CA CYS A 356 -11.47 13.93 8.76
C CYS A 356 -12.94 14.34 8.87
N CYS A 357 -13.20 15.65 8.79
CA CYS A 357 -14.51 16.27 8.85
C CYS A 357 -14.78 17.02 7.55
N PHE A 358 -16.05 17.03 7.14
CA PHE A 358 -16.45 17.62 5.88
C PHE A 358 -16.92 19.06 6.08
N PHE A 359 -16.01 20.01 5.87
CA PHE A 359 -16.28 21.44 5.96
C PHE A 359 -15.91 22.15 4.66
N ASP A 360 -16.77 23.05 4.20
CA ASP A 360 -16.42 24.04 3.19
C ASP A 360 -16.02 25.36 3.87
N PHE A 361 -15.91 26.44 3.09
CA PHE A 361 -15.51 27.76 3.59
C PHE A 361 -16.56 28.44 4.49
N TYR A 362 -17.80 27.95 4.54
CA TYR A 362 -18.91 28.55 5.27
C TYR A 362 -19.42 27.68 6.42
N GLY A 363 -19.23 26.37 6.34
CA GLY A 363 -19.69 25.43 7.36
C GLY A 363 -19.59 23.98 6.90
N LYS A 364 -20.54 23.13 7.32
CA LYS A 364 -20.51 21.71 6.94
C LYS A 364 -20.76 21.54 5.45
N TYR A 365 -19.85 20.82 4.79
CA TYR A 365 -19.91 20.53 3.36
C TYR A 365 -21.23 19.84 2.99
N GLN A 366 -21.96 20.44 2.04
CA GLN A 366 -23.20 19.90 1.52
C GLN A 366 -22.94 19.07 0.27
N ARG A 367 -23.30 17.79 0.33
CA ARG A 367 -23.13 16.84 -0.76
C ARG A 367 -23.99 17.22 -1.96
N ARG A 368 -23.39 17.19 -3.14
CA ARG A 368 -23.97 17.57 -4.43
C ARG A 368 -24.27 16.36 -5.32
N GLN A 369 -23.58 15.24 -5.14
CA GLN A 369 -23.71 14.07 -6.03
C GLN A 369 -24.06 12.78 -5.28
N CYS A 370 -25.13 12.09 -5.68
CA CYS A 370 -25.55 10.83 -5.04
C CYS A 370 -24.75 9.58 -5.48
N LYS A 371 -23.98 9.67 -6.57
CA LYS A 371 -23.29 8.51 -7.19
C LYS A 371 -21.93 8.17 -6.57
N LYS A 372 -21.24 9.13 -5.96
CA LYS A 372 -19.91 8.96 -5.33
C LYS A 372 -20.04 8.81 -3.82
N SER A 373 -19.08 8.17 -3.14
CA SER A 373 -19.05 8.24 -1.68
C SER A 373 -18.91 9.70 -1.19
N GLN A 374 -19.47 10.02 -0.01
CA GLN A 374 -19.35 11.37 0.56
C GLN A 374 -17.88 11.79 0.72
N TYR A 375 -17.02 10.86 1.13
CA TYR A 375 -15.60 11.10 1.28
C TYR A 375 -14.92 11.40 -0.06
N LYS A 376 -15.19 10.61 -1.13
CA LYS A 376 -14.57 10.88 -2.44
C LYS A 376 -15.00 12.22 -3.00
N GLU A 377 -16.29 12.54 -2.91
CA GLU A 377 -16.79 13.84 -3.37
C GLU A 377 -16.14 15.00 -2.61
N TYR A 378 -15.90 14.85 -1.31
CA TYR A 378 -15.20 15.86 -0.53
C TYR A 378 -13.72 15.99 -0.91
N ILE A 379 -13.03 14.88 -1.20
CA ILE A 379 -11.67 14.92 -1.74
C ILE A 379 -11.65 15.65 -3.08
N ASP A 380 -12.60 15.40 -3.96
CA ASP A 380 -12.73 16.12 -5.23
C ASP A 380 -12.93 17.63 -5.01
N PHE A 381 -13.77 18.02 -4.03
CA PHE A 381 -13.92 19.43 -3.64
C PHE A 381 -12.60 20.06 -3.18
N ILE A 382 -11.81 19.37 -2.35
CA ILE A 382 -10.50 19.87 -1.92
C ILE A 382 -9.51 19.95 -3.11
N THR A 383 -9.58 19.01 -4.05
CA THR A 383 -8.81 19.07 -5.31
C THR A 383 -9.20 20.28 -6.16
N ASP A 384 -10.49 20.60 -6.26
CA ASP A 384 -10.98 21.78 -6.98
C ASP A 384 -10.44 23.06 -6.32
N VAL A 385 -10.57 23.19 -4.99
CA VAL A 385 -10.01 24.32 -4.22
C VAL A 385 -8.50 24.47 -4.46
N SER A 386 -7.77 23.36 -4.42
CA SER A 386 -6.33 23.35 -4.66
C SER A 386 -5.95 23.80 -6.09
N THR A 387 -6.72 23.36 -7.08
CA THR A 387 -6.52 23.72 -8.48
C THR A 387 -6.74 25.23 -8.69
N GLU A 388 -7.78 25.80 -8.08
CA GLU A 388 -8.04 27.25 -8.07
C GLU A 388 -6.92 28.03 -7.36
N CYS A 389 -6.26 27.42 -6.37
CA CYS A 389 -5.07 27.97 -5.71
C CYS A 389 -3.78 27.84 -6.55
N GLY A 390 -3.84 27.22 -7.73
CA GLY A 390 -2.70 27.09 -8.66
C GLY A 390 -1.80 25.89 -8.40
N PHE A 391 -2.22 24.92 -7.57
CA PHE A 391 -1.44 23.71 -7.31
C PHE A 391 -1.80 22.57 -8.29
N ASN A 392 -0.79 21.74 -8.60
CA ASN A 392 -1.00 20.42 -9.16
C ASN A 392 -0.90 19.38 -8.03
N THR A 393 -2.05 18.88 -7.56
CA THR A 393 -2.13 18.06 -6.36
C THR A 393 -2.16 16.57 -6.67
N GLU A 394 -1.38 15.80 -5.93
CA GLU A 394 -1.42 14.35 -5.96
C GLU A 394 -2.23 13.79 -4.79
N GLU A 395 -3.18 12.90 -5.09
CA GLU A 395 -3.91 12.11 -4.09
C GLU A 395 -3.13 10.82 -3.76
N ASP A 396 -3.11 10.41 -2.48
CA ASP A 396 -2.68 9.08 -2.05
C ASP A 396 -3.57 8.55 -0.91
N CYS A 397 -3.57 7.23 -0.70
CA CYS A 397 -4.23 6.59 0.42
C CYS A 397 -3.19 6.17 1.49
N LEU A 398 -3.27 6.77 2.68
CA LEU A 398 -2.35 6.46 3.77
C LEU A 398 -2.65 5.10 4.43
N ARG A 399 -1.61 4.47 4.97
CA ARG A 399 -1.73 3.27 5.79
C ARG A 399 -1.73 3.61 7.27
N ILE A 400 -2.89 4.02 7.77
CA ILE A 400 -3.11 4.34 9.18
C ILE A 400 -3.77 3.13 9.88
N PRO A 401 -3.31 2.74 11.08
CA PRO A 401 -3.98 1.72 11.89
C PRO A 401 -5.42 2.13 12.22
N SER A 402 -6.41 1.33 11.82
CA SER A 402 -7.82 1.56 12.19
C SER A 402 -8.25 0.58 13.27
N THR A 403 -8.83 1.08 14.36
CA THR A 403 -9.37 0.28 15.47
C THR A 403 -10.65 -0.47 15.14
N LYS A 404 -11.26 -0.27 13.95
CA LYS A 404 -12.54 -0.92 13.61
C LYS A 404 -12.43 -2.42 13.32
N ARG A 405 -11.23 -2.98 13.18
CA ARG A 405 -11.00 -4.42 12.93
C ARG A 405 -9.61 -4.83 13.47
N VAL A 406 -9.50 -4.94 14.79
CA VAL A 406 -8.43 -5.73 15.43
C VAL A 406 -8.76 -7.20 15.28
#